data_AF-A0A1I4SWP0-F1
#
_entry.id   AF-A0A1I4SWP0-F1
#
_cell.length_a   1.000
_cell.length_b   1.000
_cell.length_c   1.000
_cell.angle_alpha   90.00
_cell.angle_beta   90.00
_cell.angle_gamma   90.00
#
_symmetry.space_group_name_H-M   'P 1'
#
loop_
_entity.id
_entity.type
_entity.pdbx_description
1 polymer ?
#
loop_
_entity_poly.entity_id
_entity_poly.type
_entity_poly.pdbx_seq_one_letter_code
_entity_poly.pdbx_strand_id
1 'polypeptide(L)' 'MKQLLTMANTTLALFLVALVVTILIAYPLAAKVPMFGQVAAHIGTLLFATGIKVAYIVRLVSLRALGRPLH' A
#
# COMPACT_ATOMS: atom_id res chain seq x y z
N MET A 1 -0.50 17.58 -12.25
CA MET A 1 -1.21 17.40 -10.94
C MET A 1 -2.38 16.43 -11.01
N LYS A 2 -3.35 16.54 -11.95
CA LYS A 2 -4.45 15.55 -12.05
C LYS A 2 -3.96 14.11 -12.29
N GLN A 3 -2.99 13.90 -13.19
CA GLN A 3 -2.40 12.59 -13.43
C GLN A 3 -1.68 12.03 -12.20
N LEU A 4 -0.96 12.86 -11.44
CA LEU A 4 -0.32 12.47 -10.19
C LEU A 4 -1.34 12.05 -9.13
N LEU A 5 -2.50 12.71 -9.06
CA LEU A 5 -3.60 12.31 -8.17
C LEU A 5 -4.16 10.93 -8.57
N THR A 6 -4.40 10.68 -9.87
CA THR A 6 -4.86 9.38 -10.35
C THR A 6 -3.84 8.28 -10.08
N MET A 7 -2.56 8.56 -10.31
CA MET A 7 -1.45 7.65 -10.00
C MET A 7 -1.41 7.36 -8.50
N ALA A 8 -1.45 8.38 -7.64
CA ALA A 8 -1.43 8.22 -6.19
C ALA A 8 -2.59 7.35 -5.68
N ASN A 9 -3.81 7.57 -6.19
CA ASN A 9 -4.97 6.75 -5.83
C ASN A 9 -4.82 5.30 -6.29
N THR A 10 -4.32 5.08 -7.51
CA THR A 10 -4.11 3.73 -8.06
C THR A 10 -3.02 2.99 -7.28
N THR A 11 -1.91 3.65 -6.97
CA THR A 11 -0.82 3.11 -6.15
C THR A 11 -1.29 2.80 -4.73
N LEU A 12 -2.12 3.67 -4.14
CA LEU A 12 -2.70 3.43 -2.81
C LEU A 12 -3.56 2.17 -2.81
N ALA A 13 -4.44 2.01 -3.81
CA ALA A 13 -5.26 0.81 -3.96
C ALA A 13 -4.39 -0.44 -4.17
N LEU A 14 -3.35 -0.36 -5.00
CA LEU A 14 -2.42 -1.46 -5.24
C LEU A 14 -1.69 -1.89 -3.96
N PHE A 15 -1.13 -0.94 -3.20
CA PHE A 15 -0.44 -1.26 -1.95
C PHE A 15 -1.40 -1.75 -0.86
N LEU A 16 -2.64 -1.29 -0.84
CA LEU A 16 -3.66 -1.82 0.06
C LEU A 16 -3.93 -3.30 -0.23
N VAL A 17 -4.12 -3.66 -1.50
CA VAL A 17 -4.32 -5.06 -1.91
C VAL A 17 -3.10 -5.90 -1.58
N ALA A 18 -1.89 -5.41 -1.92
CA ALA A 18 -0.65 -6.10 -1.60
C ALA A 18 -0.47 -6.32 -0.09
N LEU A 19 -0.80 -5.33 0.73
CA LEU A 19 -0.76 -5.44 2.19
C LEU A 19 -1.73 -6.51 2.72
N VAL A 20 -2.97 -6.54 2.20
CA VAL A 20 -3.93 -7.58 2.57
C VAL A 20 -3.40 -8.97 2.20
N VAL A 21 -2.84 -9.12 1.00
CA VAL A 21 -2.23 -10.38 0.55
C VAL A 21 -1.09 -10.81 1.47
N THR A 22 -0.18 -9.90 1.85
CA THR A 22 0.91 -10.27 2.76
C THR A 22 0.42 -10.65 4.15
N ILE A 23 -0.62 -9.98 4.68
CA ILE A 23 -1.25 -10.37 5.95
C ILE A 23 -1.88 -11.76 5.84
N LEU A 24 -2.58 -12.06 4.74
CA LEU A 24 -3.17 -13.38 4.51
C LEU A 24 -2.12 -14.49 4.42
N ILE A 25 -0.97 -14.22 3.80
CA ILE A 25 0.15 -15.17 3.74
C ILE A 25 0.81 -15.33 5.11
N ALA A 26 0.99 -14.23 5.84
CA ALA A 26 1.71 -14.19 7.11
C ALA A 26 0.97 -14.89 8.26
N TYR A 27 -0.37 -14.82 8.33
CA TYR A 27 -1.13 -15.43 9.43
C TYR A 27 -2.08 -16.55 8.98
N PRO A 28 -3.19 -16.29 8.27
CA PRO A 28 -4.17 -17.35 8.03
C PRO A 28 -3.66 -18.51 7.16
N LEU A 29 -2.74 -18.22 6.23
CA LEU A 29 -2.13 -19.24 5.35
C LEU A 29 -0.74 -19.69 5.81
N ALA A 30 -0.28 -19.31 7.01
CA ALA A 30 1.08 -19.60 7.47
C ALA A 30 1.45 -21.10 7.36
N ALA A 31 0.53 -21.99 7.73
CA ALA A 31 0.75 -23.45 7.67
C ALA A 31 0.90 -24.00 6.24
N LYS A 32 0.51 -23.24 5.20
CA LYS A 32 0.54 -23.66 3.79
C LYS A 32 1.73 -23.09 3.02
N VAL A 33 2.54 -22.23 3.66
CA VAL A 33 3.59 -21.44 3.01
C VAL A 33 4.94 -21.76 3.65
N PRO A 34 6.00 -22.02 2.86
CA PRO A 34 7.32 -22.31 3.41
C PRO A 34 7.86 -21.13 4.23
N MET A 35 8.79 -21.41 5.14
CA MET A 35 9.37 -20.41 6.04
C MET A 35 9.87 -19.15 5.31
N PHE A 36 10.53 -19.32 4.17
CA PHE A 36 10.99 -18.20 3.36
C PHE A 36 9.84 -17.29 2.88
N GLY A 37 8.73 -17.88 2.44
CA GLY A 37 7.54 -17.14 2.04
C GLY A 37 6.88 -16.38 3.20
N GLN A 38 6.90 -16.96 4.40
CA GLN A 38 6.41 -16.28 5.61
C GLN A 38 7.28 -15.07 5.97
N VAL A 39 8.61 -15.21 5.93
CA VAL A 39 9.55 -14.10 6.18
C VAL A 39 9.34 -12.99 5.15
N ALA A 40 9.24 -13.34 3.87
CA ALA A 40 8.97 -12.39 2.80
C ALA A 40 7.64 -11.66 3.00
N ALA A 41 6.58 -12.37 3.43
CA ALA A 41 5.29 -11.75 3.72
C ALA A 41 5.34 -10.78 4.90
N HIS A 42 6.05 -11.11 5.98
CA HIS A 42 6.21 -10.21 7.12
C HIS A 42 6.99 -8.93 6.75
N ILE A 43 8.11 -9.07 6.03
CA ILE A 43 8.87 -7.91 5.52
C ILE A 43 8.01 -7.10 4.54
N GLY A 44 7.32 -7.77 3.63
CA GLY A 44 6.43 -7.15 2.65
C GLY A 44 5.32 -6.34 3.31
N THR A 45 4.78 -6.80 4.44
CA THR A 45 3.75 -6.09 5.20
C THR A 45 4.25 -4.70 5.64
N LEU A 46 5.49 -4.60 6.12
CA LEU A 46 6.09 -3.31 6.50
C LEU A 46 6.32 -2.41 5.28
N LEU A 47 6.82 -2.98 4.17
CA LEU A 47 7.09 -2.23 2.94
C LEU A 47 5.80 -1.68 2.33
N PHE A 48 4.74 -2.49 2.22
CA PHE A 48 3.47 -2.05 1.65
C PHE A 48 2.73 -1.07 2.57
N ALA A 49 2.75 -1.28 3.89
CA ALA A 49 2.20 -0.30 4.83
C ALA A 49 2.90 1.06 4.71
N THR A 50 4.22 1.07 4.53
CA THR A 50 5.00 2.30 4.29
C THR A 50 4.65 2.91 2.94
N GLY A 51 4.52 2.09 1.90
CA GLY A 51 4.07 2.50 0.56
C GLY A 51 2.72 3.19 0.58
N ILE A 52 1.74 2.69 1.35
CA ILE A 52 0.43 3.34 1.54
C ILE A 52 0.61 4.75 2.12
N LYS A 53 1.43 4.91 3.16
CA LYS A 53 1.69 6.22 3.77
C LYS A 53 2.27 7.20 2.76
N VAL A 54 3.25 6.77 1.96
CA VAL A 54 3.87 7.61 0.92
C VAL A 54 2.87 7.97 -0.18
N ALA A 55 2.12 6.99 -0.70
CA ALA A 55 1.10 7.22 -1.72
C ALA A 55 0.02 8.20 -1.24
N TYR A 56 -0.37 8.10 0.04
CA TYR A 56 -1.30 9.01 0.67
C TYR A 56 -0.76 10.44 0.77
N ILE A 57 0.52 10.63 1.13
CA ILE A 57 1.15 11.95 1.11
C ILE A 57 1.13 12.54 -0.32
N VAL A 58 1.45 11.75 -1.34
CA VAL A 58 1.39 12.21 -2.75
C VAL A 58 -0.03 12.59 -3.16
N ARG A 59 -1.05 11.83 -2.73
CA ARG A 59 -2.47 12.17 -2.92
C ARG A 59 -2.78 13.54 -2.30
N LEU A 60 -2.40 13.77 -1.05
CA LEU A 60 -2.65 15.04 -0.35
C LEU A 60 -1.93 16.23 -1.01
N VAL A 61 -0.67 16.07 -1.39
CA VAL A 61 0.09 17.09 -2.13
C VAL A 61 -0.60 17.41 -3.45
N SER A 62 -1.07 16.39 -4.17
CA SER A 62 -1.77 16.56 -5.43
C SER A 62 -3.13 17.26 -5.27
N LEU A 63 -3.89 16.95 -4.21
CA LEU A 63 -5.15 17.63 -3.89
C LEU A 63 -4.91 19.10 -3.53
N ARG A 64 -3.90 19.38 -2.71
CA ARG A 64 -3.51 20.75 -2.33
C ARG A 64 -3.13 21.57 -3.56
N ALA A 65 -2.32 21.01 -4.46
CA ALA A 65 -1.92 21.67 -5.70
C ALA A 65 -3.08 21.90 -6.68
N LEU A 66 -4.19 21.17 -6.55
CA LEU A 66 -5.41 21.32 -7.36
C LEU A 66 -6.46 22.23 -6.70
N GLY A 67 -6.17 22.80 -5.52
CA GLY A 67 -7.14 23.60 -4.75
C GLY A 67 -8.34 22.80 -4.26
N ARG A 68 -8.21 21.47 -4.16
CA ARG A 68 -9.28 20.58 -3.69
C ARG A 68 -9.19 20.39 -2.17
N PRO A 69 -10.32 20.12 -1.50
CA PRO A 69 -10.31 19.87 -0.08
C PRO A 69 -9.51 18.60 0.26
N LEU A 70 -8.83 18.66 1.41
CA LEU A 70 -8.02 17.58 1.96
C LEU A 70 -8.85 16.83 2.99
N HIS A 71 -9.62 15.84 2.54
CA HIS A 71 -10.32 14.88 3.39
C HIS A 71 -9.62 13.52 3.35
#